data_AF-A0A8J0TZB9-F1
#
_entry.id   AF-A0A8J0TZB9-F1
#
_cell.length_a   1.000
_cell.length_b   1.000
_cell.length_c   1.000
_cell.angle_alpha   90.00
_cell.angle_beta   90.00
_cell.angle_gamma   90.00
#
_symmetry.space_group_name_H-M   'P 1'
#
loop_
_entity.id
_entity.type
_entity.pdbx_description
1 polymer ?
#
loop_
_entity_poly.entity_id
_entity_poly.type
_entity_poly.pdbx_seq_one_letter_code
_entity_poly.pdbx_strand_id
1 'polypeptide(L)'
;MLSFLLCDMLTPTATPAIRKGFPVEARVVARILPQFLGHFFPPQDVMNKVIGEFLSNQQPYPQFMATVVYKVFQTLHATGQSSMIRDWVMLSLSNFTQRTPVAMAMWSLSCFFVSRWISAILPHVISRMGKSELVDVNLFCLVAIDFYRHKIDEELDRRSFQSVFELVASPGSSYYRLLLCLQNVHKITAF
;
A
#
# COMPACT_ATOMS: atom_id res chain seq x y z
N MET A 1 -27.92 16.02 -0.45
CA MET A 1 -27.19 14.74 -0.24
C MET A 1 -25.69 14.92 -0.47
N LEU A 2 -25.22 15.46 -1.61
CA LEU A 2 -23.80 15.81 -1.82
C LEU A 2 -23.23 16.82 -0.80
N SER A 3 -24.04 17.79 -0.37
CA SER A 3 -23.66 18.78 0.65
C SER A 3 -23.47 18.19 2.05
N PHE A 4 -24.20 17.13 2.42
CA PHE A 4 -24.00 16.41 3.67
C PHE A 4 -22.76 15.52 3.62
N LEU A 5 -22.52 14.85 2.48
CA LEU A 5 -21.27 14.10 2.23
C LEU A 5 -20.04 15.01 2.31
N LEU A 6 -20.11 16.25 1.77
CA LEU A 6 -19.03 17.23 1.90
C LEU A 6 -18.82 17.71 3.34
N CYS A 7 -19.89 17.85 4.12
CA CYS A 7 -19.81 18.23 5.54
C CYS A 7 -19.19 17.12 6.41
N ASP A 8 -19.55 15.85 6.18
CA ASP A 8 -18.95 14.68 6.84
C ASP A 8 -17.50 14.40 6.40
N MET A 9 -17.09 14.93 5.24
CA MET A 9 -15.73 14.88 4.73
C MET A 9 -14.84 15.98 5.33
N LEU A 10 -15.42 17.12 5.74
CA LEU A 10 -14.72 18.23 6.44
C LEU A 10 -14.33 17.88 7.88
N THR A 11 -15.02 16.92 8.50
CA THR A 11 -14.59 16.32 9.75
C THR A 11 -13.55 15.21 9.46
N PRO A 12 -12.70 14.83 10.43
CA PRO A 12 -11.76 13.70 10.31
C PRO A 12 -12.47 12.33 10.20
N THR A 13 -13.64 12.25 9.57
CA THR A 13 -14.57 11.10 9.48
C THR A 13 -14.88 10.70 8.03
N ALA A 14 -14.16 11.24 7.06
CA ALA A 14 -14.31 10.92 5.64
C ALA A 14 -14.15 9.41 5.31
N THR A 15 -13.37 8.68 6.11
CA THR A 15 -13.13 7.24 5.92
C THR A 15 -14.31 6.35 6.37
N PRO A 16 -15.03 6.67 7.47
CA PRO A 16 -16.35 6.12 7.76
C PRO A 16 -17.38 6.19 6.62
N ALA A 17 -17.35 7.24 5.79
CA ALA A 17 -18.28 7.35 4.66
C ALA A 17 -18.01 6.28 3.58
N ILE A 18 -16.74 5.93 3.34
CA ILE A 18 -16.39 4.77 2.49
C ILE A 18 -16.88 3.47 3.15
N ARG A 19 -16.75 3.34 4.48
CA ARG A 19 -17.19 2.12 5.19
C ARG A 19 -18.71 1.91 5.21
N LYS A 20 -19.50 2.99 5.22
CA LYS A 20 -20.97 2.93 5.40
C LYS A 20 -21.78 3.18 4.13
N GLY A 21 -21.18 3.71 3.08
CA GLY A 21 -21.87 4.05 1.83
C GLY A 21 -22.15 2.85 0.92
N PHE A 22 -23.12 3.00 0.03
CA PHE A 22 -23.33 2.04 -1.07
C PHE A 22 -22.10 2.04 -2.02
N PRO A 23 -21.83 0.95 -2.77
CA PRO A 23 -20.60 0.82 -3.56
C PRO A 23 -20.34 1.97 -4.54
N VAL A 24 -21.40 2.57 -5.11
CA VAL A 24 -21.30 3.72 -6.02
C VAL A 24 -20.88 4.98 -5.28
N GLU A 25 -21.45 5.23 -4.09
CA GLU A 25 -21.13 6.38 -3.25
C GLU A 25 -19.69 6.27 -2.75
N ALA A 26 -19.32 5.10 -2.21
CA ALA A 26 -17.96 4.82 -1.74
C ALA A 26 -16.91 5.05 -2.85
N ARG A 27 -17.24 4.66 -4.10
CA ARG A 27 -16.38 4.91 -5.26
C ARG A 27 -16.21 6.40 -5.58
N VAL A 28 -17.29 7.19 -5.51
CA VAL A 28 -17.23 8.63 -5.75
C VAL A 28 -16.43 9.32 -4.65
N VAL A 29 -16.71 8.99 -3.38
CA VAL A 29 -15.97 9.50 -2.22
C VAL A 29 -14.48 9.20 -2.35
N ALA A 30 -14.10 7.95 -2.63
CA ALA A 30 -12.70 7.55 -2.79
C ALA A 30 -11.97 8.28 -3.95
N ARG A 31 -12.69 8.79 -4.95
CA ARG A 31 -12.07 9.56 -6.04
C ARG A 31 -11.69 10.97 -5.60
N ILE A 32 -12.50 11.60 -4.76
CA ILE A 32 -12.36 13.00 -4.31
C ILE A 32 -11.49 13.07 -3.04
N LEU A 33 -11.53 12.03 -2.21
CA LEU A 33 -10.88 11.96 -0.90
C LEU A 33 -9.39 12.35 -0.90
N PRO A 34 -8.53 11.88 -1.82
CA PRO A 34 -7.10 12.23 -1.79
C PRO A 34 -6.82 13.72 -1.97
N GLN A 35 -7.55 14.37 -2.88
CA GLN A 35 -7.43 15.81 -3.10
C GLN A 35 -7.89 16.57 -1.87
N PHE A 36 -9.06 16.19 -1.34
CA PHE A 36 -9.61 16.78 -0.13
C PHE A 36 -8.61 16.68 1.05
N LEU A 37 -8.11 15.48 1.35
CA LEU A 37 -7.18 15.26 2.44
C LEU A 37 -5.91 16.10 2.30
N GLY A 38 -5.35 16.18 1.10
CA GLY A 38 -4.14 16.98 0.84
C GLY A 38 -4.35 18.49 0.94
N HIS A 39 -5.58 18.99 0.81
CA HIS A 39 -5.89 20.42 0.96
C HIS A 39 -6.12 20.85 2.42
N PHE A 40 -6.69 19.97 3.24
CA PHE A 40 -7.17 20.33 4.58
C PHE A 40 -6.29 19.83 5.73
N PHE A 41 -5.45 18.82 5.50
CA PHE A 41 -4.70 18.16 6.57
C PHE A 41 -3.22 18.02 6.23
N PRO A 42 -2.33 18.01 7.25
CA PRO A 42 -0.91 17.80 7.02
C PRO A 42 -0.64 16.37 6.52
N PRO A 43 0.40 16.15 5.69
CA PRO A 43 0.75 14.85 5.13
C PRO A 43 0.81 13.67 6.12
N GLN A 44 1.35 13.89 7.32
CA GLN A 44 1.49 12.83 8.32
C GLN A 44 0.14 12.30 8.83
N ASP A 45 -0.80 13.21 9.12
CA ASP A 45 -2.15 12.84 9.57
C ASP A 45 -2.92 12.11 8.48
N VAL A 46 -2.77 12.56 7.23
CA VAL A 46 -3.35 11.92 6.05
C VAL A 46 -2.82 10.51 5.90
N MET A 47 -1.50 10.32 5.96
CA MET A 47 -0.85 9.01 5.82
C MET A 47 -1.31 8.04 6.89
N ASN A 48 -1.25 8.45 8.17
CA ASN A 48 -1.68 7.63 9.30
C ASN A 48 -3.13 7.13 9.11
N LYS A 49 -4.01 8.05 8.73
CA LYS A 49 -5.43 7.75 8.57
C LYS A 49 -5.70 6.85 7.37
N VAL A 50 -5.14 7.17 6.22
CA VAL A 50 -5.37 6.43 4.97
C VAL A 50 -4.79 5.01 5.05
N ILE A 51 -3.60 4.86 5.64
CA ILE A 51 -2.96 3.54 5.84
C ILE A 51 -3.75 2.71 6.85
N GLY A 52 -4.13 3.30 8.00
CA GLY A 52 -4.94 2.60 9.01
C GLY A 52 -6.28 2.12 8.45
N GLU A 53 -6.90 2.90 7.57
CA GLU A 53 -8.16 2.56 6.93
C GLU A 53 -8.03 1.49 5.84
N PHE A 54 -6.90 1.46 5.15
CA PHE A 54 -6.58 0.41 4.18
C PHE A 54 -6.28 -0.94 4.85
N LEU A 55 -5.63 -0.90 6.02
CA LEU A 55 -5.33 -2.07 6.85
C LEU A 55 -6.53 -2.59 7.64
N SER A 56 -7.55 -1.75 7.88
CA SER A 56 -8.71 -2.10 8.68
C SER A 56 -9.46 -3.32 8.16
N ASN A 57 -9.70 -4.30 9.03
CA ASN A 57 -10.56 -5.45 8.73
C ASN A 57 -12.04 -5.08 8.60
N GLN A 58 -12.43 -3.90 9.09
CA GLN A 58 -13.79 -3.37 8.96
C GLN A 58 -14.01 -2.61 7.64
N GLN A 59 -13.00 -2.53 6.76
CA GLN A 59 -13.11 -1.82 5.50
C GLN A 59 -13.78 -2.72 4.44
N PRO A 60 -15.02 -2.44 4.00
CA PRO A 60 -15.71 -3.25 2.98
C PRO A 60 -15.15 -3.03 1.56
N TYR A 61 -14.47 -1.91 1.31
CA TYR A 61 -13.96 -1.57 -0.03
C TYR A 61 -12.44 -1.29 -0.05
N PRO A 62 -11.58 -2.25 0.32
CA PRO A 62 -10.13 -2.04 0.34
C PRO A 62 -9.56 -1.68 -1.04
N GLN A 63 -10.20 -2.10 -2.14
CA GLN A 63 -9.86 -1.71 -3.52
C GLN A 63 -9.94 -0.19 -3.76
N PHE A 64 -10.92 0.48 -3.15
CA PHE A 64 -11.04 1.93 -3.26
C PHE A 64 -10.00 2.62 -2.39
N MET A 65 -9.74 2.09 -1.20
CA MET A 65 -8.66 2.58 -0.33
C MET A 65 -7.27 2.42 -0.96
N ALA A 66 -7.00 1.33 -1.67
CA ALA A 66 -5.76 1.16 -2.44
C ALA A 66 -5.55 2.30 -3.45
N THR A 67 -6.63 2.73 -4.12
CA THR A 67 -6.59 3.87 -5.05
C THR A 67 -6.36 5.19 -4.32
N VAL A 68 -6.94 5.36 -3.12
CA VAL A 68 -6.75 6.55 -2.27
C VAL A 68 -5.29 6.64 -1.82
N VAL A 69 -4.75 5.57 -1.23
CA VAL A 69 -3.34 5.46 -0.82
C VAL A 69 -2.43 5.83 -1.97
N TYR A 70 -2.64 5.22 -3.14
CA TYR A 70 -1.81 5.45 -4.31
C TYR A 70 -1.82 6.92 -4.76
N LYS A 71 -3.00 7.56 -4.80
CA LYS A 71 -3.10 8.98 -5.15
C LYS A 71 -2.43 9.89 -4.12
N VAL A 72 -2.53 9.58 -2.82
CA VAL A 72 -1.81 10.30 -1.77
C VAL A 72 -0.29 10.17 -2.00
N PHE A 73 0.20 8.97 -2.30
CA PHE A 73 1.62 8.74 -2.60
C PHE A 73 2.08 9.52 -3.85
N GLN A 74 1.26 9.57 -4.91
CA GLN A 74 1.56 10.39 -6.08
C GLN A 74 1.69 11.88 -5.73
N THR A 75 0.78 12.42 -4.92
CA THR A 75 0.85 13.82 -4.48
C THR A 75 2.11 14.08 -3.66
N LEU A 76 2.46 13.19 -2.72
CA LEU A 76 3.68 13.32 -1.92
C LEU A 76 4.95 13.22 -2.75
N HIS A 77 4.98 12.37 -3.78
CA HIS A 77 6.07 12.35 -4.73
C HIS A 77 6.19 13.66 -5.51
N ALA A 78 5.07 14.25 -5.95
CA ALA A 78 5.06 15.51 -6.68
C ALA A 78 5.54 16.71 -5.82
N THR A 79 5.34 16.65 -4.50
CA THR A 79 5.81 17.68 -3.55
C THR A 79 7.20 17.40 -2.98
N GLY A 80 7.91 16.37 -3.48
CA GLY A 80 9.27 16.05 -3.04
C GLY A 80 9.37 15.26 -1.73
N GLN A 81 8.26 14.81 -1.16
CA GLN A 81 8.20 14.08 0.12
C GLN A 81 8.37 12.55 -0.04
N SER A 82 9.31 12.14 -0.89
CA SER A 82 9.50 10.71 -1.22
C SER A 82 10.03 9.88 -0.04
N SER A 83 10.85 10.48 0.84
CA SER A 83 11.37 9.83 2.05
C SER A 83 10.24 9.48 3.02
N MET A 84 9.26 10.38 3.20
CA MET A 84 8.10 10.14 4.05
C MET A 84 7.31 8.90 3.60
N ILE A 85 7.17 8.68 2.29
CA ILE A 85 6.51 7.48 1.76
C ILE A 85 7.28 6.23 2.17
N ARG A 86 8.60 6.21 2.00
CA ARG A 86 9.46 5.08 2.41
C ARG A 86 9.29 4.79 3.90
N ASP A 87 9.35 5.81 4.76
CA ASP A 87 9.29 5.64 6.21
C ASP A 87 7.93 5.05 6.65
N TRP A 88 6.83 5.56 6.08
CA TRP A 88 5.50 4.98 6.30
C TRP A 88 5.35 3.58 5.75
N VAL A 89 6.03 3.27 4.64
CA VAL A 89 6.07 1.91 4.11
C VAL A 89 6.72 0.98 5.12
N MET A 90 7.93 1.30 5.57
CA MET A 90 8.67 0.53 6.57
C MET A 90 7.88 0.34 7.87
N LEU A 91 7.27 1.41 8.39
CA LEU A 91 6.48 1.37 9.64
C LEU A 91 5.25 0.46 9.57
N SER A 92 4.67 0.27 8.37
CA SER A 92 3.44 -0.50 8.21
C SER A 92 3.66 -1.94 7.75
N LEU A 93 4.89 -2.33 7.35
CA LEU A 93 5.19 -3.68 6.86
C LEU A 93 4.72 -4.77 7.82
N SER A 94 5.06 -4.66 9.11
CA SER A 94 4.67 -5.63 10.12
C SER A 94 3.15 -5.76 10.26
N ASN A 95 2.43 -4.65 10.12
CA ASN A 95 0.96 -4.67 10.17
C ASN A 95 0.36 -5.37 8.94
N PHE A 96 0.98 -5.19 7.77
CA PHE A 96 0.55 -5.88 6.56
C PHE A 96 0.85 -7.38 6.62
N THR A 97 2.04 -7.79 7.04
CA THR A 97 2.46 -9.21 7.02
C THR A 97 1.65 -10.06 8.02
N GLN A 98 1.17 -9.45 9.10
CA GLN A 98 0.30 -10.10 10.09
C GLN A 98 -1.18 -10.20 9.66
N ARG A 99 -1.57 -9.57 8.55
CA ARG A 99 -2.96 -9.59 8.07
C ARG A 99 -3.33 -11.00 7.57
N THR A 100 -4.53 -11.45 7.93
CA THR A 100 -5.12 -12.70 7.43
C THR A 100 -6.33 -12.41 6.53
N PRO A 101 -6.53 -13.18 5.44
CA PRO A 101 -5.66 -14.24 4.92
C PRO A 101 -4.39 -13.70 4.23
N VAL A 102 -3.34 -14.52 4.11
CA VAL A 102 -2.05 -14.14 3.50
C VAL A 102 -2.21 -13.59 2.08
N ALA A 103 -3.18 -14.10 1.31
CA ALA A 103 -3.52 -13.57 -0.01
C ALA A 103 -3.89 -12.07 0.04
N MET A 104 -4.65 -11.65 1.06
CA MET A 104 -5.00 -10.25 1.25
C MET A 104 -3.81 -9.41 1.73
N ALA A 105 -2.94 -9.98 2.57
CA ALA A 105 -1.70 -9.32 2.97
C ALA A 105 -0.80 -9.03 1.77
N MET A 106 -0.55 -10.03 0.93
CA MET A 106 0.25 -9.88 -0.30
C MET A 106 -0.37 -8.90 -1.27
N TRP A 107 -1.68 -8.98 -1.51
CA TRP A 107 -2.38 -8.04 -2.38
C TRP A 107 -2.26 -6.60 -1.86
N SER A 108 -2.40 -6.41 -0.54
CA SER A 108 -2.28 -5.10 0.09
C SER A 108 -0.87 -4.54 -0.06
N LEU A 109 0.16 -5.34 0.26
CA LEU A 109 1.56 -4.99 0.06
C LEU A 109 1.88 -4.70 -1.40
N SER A 110 1.33 -5.49 -2.32
CA SER A 110 1.54 -5.29 -3.76
C SER A 110 1.02 -3.92 -4.19
N CYS A 111 -0.19 -3.55 -3.77
CA CYS A 111 -0.74 -2.21 -4.01
C CYS A 111 0.14 -1.11 -3.40
N PHE A 112 0.73 -1.38 -2.24
CA PHE A 112 1.52 -0.42 -1.47
C PHE A 112 2.92 -0.18 -2.05
N PHE A 113 3.52 -1.22 -2.63
CA PHE A 113 4.82 -1.16 -3.29
C PHE A 113 4.77 -0.66 -4.73
N VAL A 114 3.58 -0.51 -5.33
CA VAL A 114 3.48 0.02 -6.70
C VAL A 114 4.09 1.42 -6.75
N SER A 115 5.28 1.49 -7.36
CA SER A 115 6.01 2.73 -7.55
C SER A 115 5.42 3.56 -8.69
N ARG A 116 5.84 4.82 -8.82
CA ARG A 116 5.45 5.68 -9.94
C ARG A 116 5.76 5.03 -11.30
N TRP A 117 6.87 4.32 -11.41
CA TRP A 117 7.36 3.72 -12.66
C TRP A 117 6.51 2.52 -13.11
N ILE A 118 5.94 1.79 -12.16
CA ILE A 118 5.11 0.61 -12.44
C ILE A 118 3.61 0.94 -12.24
N SER A 119 3.25 2.21 -12.10
CA SER A 119 1.89 2.68 -11.85
C SER A 119 0.79 2.10 -12.76
N ALA A 120 1.13 1.82 -14.02
CA ALA A 120 0.22 1.25 -15.00
C ALA A 120 -0.33 -0.14 -14.61
N ILE A 121 0.37 -0.89 -13.74
CA ILE A 121 -0.10 -2.21 -13.29
C ILE A 121 -1.12 -2.12 -12.15
N LEU A 122 -1.27 -0.97 -11.50
CA LEU A 122 -2.11 -0.84 -10.31
C LEU A 122 -3.56 -1.30 -10.54
N PRO A 123 -4.24 -0.93 -11.65
CA PRO A 123 -5.59 -1.43 -11.92
C PRO A 123 -5.64 -2.97 -12.02
N HIS A 124 -4.59 -3.58 -12.58
CA HIS A 124 -4.47 -5.03 -12.65
C HIS A 124 -4.31 -5.64 -11.26
N VAL A 125 -3.41 -5.11 -10.42
CA VAL A 125 -3.23 -5.56 -9.02
C VAL A 125 -4.56 -5.47 -8.27
N ILE A 126 -5.24 -4.32 -8.35
CA ILE A 126 -6.54 -4.09 -7.68
C ILE A 126 -7.59 -5.12 -8.13
N SER A 127 -7.63 -5.47 -9.42
CA SER A 127 -8.59 -6.46 -9.95
C SER A 127 -8.40 -7.89 -9.42
N ARG A 128 -7.22 -8.17 -8.85
CA ARG A 128 -6.85 -9.50 -8.34
C ARG A 128 -6.89 -9.59 -6.81
N MET A 129 -7.75 -8.77 -6.20
CA MET A 129 -7.97 -8.77 -4.75
C MET A 129 -8.25 -10.17 -4.19
N GLY A 130 -7.47 -10.56 -3.19
CA GLY A 130 -7.60 -11.85 -2.49
C GLY A 130 -7.10 -13.07 -3.28
N LYS A 131 -6.58 -12.90 -4.50
CA LYS A 131 -5.99 -14.00 -5.28
C LYS A 131 -4.55 -14.27 -4.85
N SER A 132 -4.12 -15.52 -4.98
CA SER A 132 -2.80 -15.99 -4.57
C SER A 132 -2.26 -17.04 -5.54
N GLU A 133 -2.49 -16.84 -6.84
CA GLU A 133 -1.93 -17.70 -7.88
C GLU A 133 -0.45 -17.38 -8.09
N LEU A 134 0.27 -18.22 -8.84
CA LEU A 134 1.69 -18.02 -9.12
C LEU A 134 2.00 -16.64 -9.73
N VAL A 135 1.08 -16.14 -10.57
CA VAL A 135 1.17 -14.81 -11.17
C VAL A 135 1.10 -13.69 -10.13
N ASP A 136 0.24 -13.85 -9.11
CA ASP A 136 0.09 -12.88 -8.02
C ASP A 136 1.33 -12.85 -7.13
N VAL A 137 1.91 -14.03 -6.85
CA VAL A 137 3.17 -14.14 -6.10
C VAL A 137 4.34 -13.52 -6.88
N ASN A 138 4.42 -13.78 -8.19
CA ASN A 138 5.45 -13.17 -9.05
C ASN A 138 5.30 -11.64 -9.09
N LEU A 139 4.07 -11.14 -9.22
CA LEU A 139 3.78 -9.71 -9.24
C LEU A 139 4.17 -9.04 -7.93
N PHE A 140 3.80 -9.66 -6.79
CA PHE A 140 4.20 -9.23 -5.45
C PHE A 140 5.73 -9.16 -5.32
N CYS A 141 6.46 -10.20 -5.74
CA CYS A 141 7.92 -10.21 -5.70
C CYS A 141 8.50 -9.09 -6.57
N LEU A 142 7.98 -8.89 -7.78
CA LEU A 142 8.47 -7.88 -8.71
C LEU A 142 8.34 -6.46 -8.14
N VAL A 143 7.16 -6.10 -7.61
CA VAL A 143 6.95 -4.76 -7.04
C VAL A 143 7.73 -4.55 -5.74
N ALA A 144 7.88 -5.59 -4.92
CA ALA A 144 8.68 -5.52 -3.70
C ALA A 144 10.18 -5.36 -4.01
N ILE A 145 10.71 -6.04 -5.03
CA ILE A 145 12.10 -5.88 -5.48
C ILE A 145 12.33 -4.48 -6.06
N ASP A 146 11.37 -3.95 -6.84
CA ASP A 146 11.45 -2.58 -7.37
C ASP A 146 11.53 -1.55 -6.24
N PHE A 147 10.67 -1.68 -5.24
CA PHE A 147 10.70 -0.85 -4.03
C PHE A 147 12.04 -1.00 -3.30
N TYR A 148 12.48 -2.23 -3.06
CA TYR A 148 13.73 -2.52 -2.36
C TYR A 148 14.96 -1.89 -3.05
N ARG A 149 15.02 -1.96 -4.39
CA ARG A 149 16.16 -1.44 -5.17
C ARG A 149 16.17 0.08 -5.29
N HIS A 150 15.00 0.69 -5.53
CA HIS A 150 14.91 2.08 -5.94
C HIS A 150 14.41 3.03 -4.84
N LYS A 151 13.92 2.49 -3.71
CA LYS A 151 13.35 3.29 -2.60
C LYS A 151 14.05 3.07 -1.27
N ILE A 152 14.88 2.04 -1.15
CA ILE A 152 15.67 1.76 0.06
C ILE A 152 17.15 1.84 -0.29
N ASP A 153 17.76 2.98 0.01
CA ASP A 153 19.18 3.24 -0.29
C ASP A 153 20.08 2.75 0.85
N GLU A 154 19.61 2.87 2.10
CA GLU A 154 20.38 2.52 3.29
C GLU A 154 20.39 1.01 3.56
N GLU A 155 21.58 0.46 3.79
CA GLU A 155 21.76 -0.96 4.07
C GLU A 155 21.08 -1.42 5.37
N LEU A 156 20.98 -0.52 6.36
CA LEU A 156 20.26 -0.81 7.60
C LEU A 156 18.75 -0.94 7.37
N ASP A 157 18.16 -0.06 6.57
CA ASP A 157 16.74 -0.13 6.19
C ASP A 157 16.47 -1.38 5.35
N ARG A 158 17.40 -1.76 4.48
CA ARG A 158 17.33 -2.99 3.68
C ARG A 158 17.27 -4.25 4.54
N ARG A 159 18.10 -4.32 5.59
CA ARG A 159 18.06 -5.42 6.56
C ARG A 159 16.75 -5.40 7.37
N SER A 160 16.30 -4.22 7.76
CA SER A 160 15.02 -4.04 8.48
C SER A 160 13.83 -4.46 7.62
N PHE A 161 13.88 -4.21 6.31
CA PHE A 161 12.87 -4.66 5.37
C PHE A 161 12.83 -6.19 5.30
N GLN A 162 14.00 -6.82 5.15
CA GLN A 162 14.11 -8.28 5.06
C GLN A 162 13.65 -8.97 6.35
N SER A 163 14.05 -8.47 7.52
CA SER A 163 13.74 -9.09 8.80
C SER A 163 12.23 -9.19 9.07
N VAL A 164 11.44 -8.19 8.62
CA VAL A 164 9.98 -8.25 8.74
C VAL A 164 9.38 -9.43 7.97
N PHE A 165 9.93 -9.77 6.80
CA PHE A 165 9.47 -10.92 6.02
C PHE A 165 10.03 -12.24 6.56
N GLU A 166 11.25 -12.26 7.08
CA GLU A 166 11.85 -13.45 7.71
C GLU A 166 11.02 -13.96 8.89
N LEU A 167 10.46 -13.04 9.70
CA LEU A 167 9.63 -13.37 10.86
C LEU A 167 8.34 -14.12 10.50
N VAL A 168 7.81 -13.93 9.29
CA VAL A 168 6.53 -14.51 8.84
C VAL A 168 6.69 -15.55 7.74
N ALA A 169 7.90 -15.70 7.19
CA ALA A 169 8.16 -16.63 6.11
C ALA A 169 8.26 -18.06 6.63
N SER A 170 7.57 -18.98 5.95
CA SER A 170 7.74 -20.42 6.10
C SER A 170 8.18 -21.04 4.77
N PRO A 171 8.87 -22.20 4.77
CA PRO A 171 9.26 -22.88 3.53
C PRO A 171 8.08 -23.08 2.58
N GLY A 172 8.23 -22.65 1.33
CA GLY A 172 7.15 -22.70 0.33
C GLY A 172 6.12 -21.57 0.39
N SER A 173 6.21 -20.67 1.38
CA SER A 173 5.36 -19.46 1.43
C SER A 173 5.76 -18.42 0.38
N SER A 174 4.83 -17.53 0.07
CA SER A 174 5.10 -16.41 -0.83
C SER A 174 6.14 -15.43 -0.31
N TYR A 175 6.20 -15.22 1.02
CA TYR A 175 7.23 -14.39 1.65
C TYR A 175 8.62 -15.05 1.57
N TYR A 176 8.70 -16.37 1.71
CA TYR A 176 9.94 -17.11 1.47
C TYR A 176 10.46 -16.92 0.05
N ARG A 177 9.56 -16.92 -0.94
CA ARG A 177 9.93 -16.64 -2.33
C ARG A 177 10.47 -15.23 -2.54
N LEU A 178 9.86 -14.22 -1.88
CA LEU A 178 10.37 -12.85 -1.90
C LEU A 178 11.80 -12.79 -1.34
N LEU A 179 12.07 -13.44 -0.20
CA LEU A 179 13.40 -13.46 0.41
C LEU A 179 14.46 -14.08 -0.52
N LEU A 180 14.13 -15.18 -1.21
CA LEU A 180 15.02 -15.76 -2.23
C LEU A 180 15.30 -14.78 -3.37
N CYS A 181 14.28 -14.03 -3.83
CA CYS A 181 14.47 -13.01 -4.85
C CYS A 181 15.39 -11.88 -4.37
N LEU A 182 15.24 -11.40 -3.13
CA LEU A 182 16.08 -10.34 -2.55
C LEU A 182 17.54 -10.79 -2.38
N GLN A 183 17.80 -12.05 -2.01
CA GLN A 183 19.15 -12.60 -1.95
C GLN A 183 19.83 -12.59 -3.33
N ASN A 184 19.09 -12.90 -4.39
CA ASN A 184 19.63 -12.89 -5.75
C ASN A 184 19.93 -11.48 -6.26
N VAL A 185 19.20 -10.47 -5.80
CA VAL A 185 19.48 -9.06 -6.14
C VAL A 185 20.89 -8.66 -5.72
N HIS A 186 21.30 -9.00 -4.50
CA HIS A 186 22.64 -8.66 -3.97
C HIS A 186 23.76 -9.33 -4.75
N LYS A 187 23.54 -10.56 -5.23
CA LYS A 187 24.53 -11.29 -6.03
C LYS A 187 24.78 -10.65 -7.40
N ILE A 188 23.78 -9.98 -7.97
CA ILE A 188 23.88 -9.34 -9.30
C ILE A 188 24.53 -7.96 -9.20
N THR A 189 24.38 -7.25 -8.09
CA THR A 189 24.97 -5.91 -7.87
C THR A 189 26.39 -5.93 -7.29
N ALA A 190 26.95 -7.11 -7.01
CA ALA A 190 28.31 -7.28 -6.49
C ALA A 190 29.37 -7.50 -7.59
N PHE A 191 28.99 -7.33 -8.86
CA PHE A 191 29.87 -7.29 -10.03
C PHE A 191 29.85 -5.88 -10.63
#